data_AF-A0A349VN83-F1
#
_entry.id   AF-A0A349VN83-F1
#
_cell.length_a   1.000
_cell.length_b   1.000
_cell.length_c   1.000
_cell.angle_alpha   90.00
_cell.angle_beta   90.00
_cell.angle_gamma   90.00
#
_symmetry.space_group_name_H-M   'P 1'
#
loop_
_entity.id
_entity.type
_entity.pdbx_description
1 polymer ?
#
loop_
_entity_poly.entity_id
_entity_poly.type
_entity_poly.pdbx_seq_one_letter_code
_entity_poly.pdbx_strand_id
1 'polypeptide(L)'
;IERTRLPDIQNIYASPVGANSHVYFAGRTGAIVVLKHTNELNVVATNKLDDEFNASPVPVGDCLYLRGRQYLYCIGENKNN
;
A
#
# COMPACT_ATOMS: atom_id res chain seq x y z
N ILE A 1 8.03 1.48 23.50
CA ILE A 1 7.27 1.02 22.31
C ILE A 1 7.88 -0.30 21.88
N GLU A 2 7.11 -1.38 21.95
CA GLU A 2 7.53 -2.69 21.45
C GLU A 2 7.60 -2.66 19.93
N ARG A 3 8.64 -3.25 19.33
CA ARG A 3 8.81 -3.26 17.88
C ARG A 3 8.07 -4.45 17.30
N THR A 4 7.06 -4.20 16.47
CA THR A 4 6.30 -5.23 15.77
C THR A 4 6.62 -5.20 14.28
N ARG A 5 6.84 -6.37 13.68
CA ARG A 5 7.01 -6.50 12.23
C ARG A 5 5.64 -6.48 11.55
N LEU A 6 5.53 -5.73 10.45
CA LEU A 6 4.34 -5.77 9.60
C LEU A 6 4.19 -7.15 8.94
N PRO A 7 2.97 -7.72 8.89
CA PRO A 7 2.74 -9.03 8.30
C PRO A 7 2.95 -8.99 6.78
N ASP A 8 3.42 -10.10 6.21
CA ASP A 8 3.42 -10.42 4.77
C ASP A 8 4.11 -9.41 3.83
N ILE A 9 4.88 -8.46 4.39
CA ILE A 9 5.62 -7.46 3.64
C ILE A 9 7.12 -7.52 3.97
N GLN A 10 7.94 -7.45 2.92
CA GLN A 10 9.40 -7.54 3.00
C GLN A 10 10.05 -6.60 1.99
N ASN A 11 11.32 -6.24 2.25
CA ASN A 11 12.16 -5.44 1.35
C ASN A 11 11.46 -4.15 0.88
N ILE A 12 11.04 -3.30 1.80
CA ILE A 12 10.31 -2.05 1.50
C ILE A 12 11.32 -0.96 1.13
N TYR A 13 11.29 -0.52 -0.13
CA TYR A 13 12.08 0.64 -0.62
C TYR A 13 11.20 1.88 -0.82
N ALA A 14 9.94 1.65 -1.17
CA ALA A 14 8.92 2.67 -1.30
C ALA A 14 8.70 3.40 0.02
N SER A 15 8.53 4.72 -0.03
CA SER A 15 8.11 5.48 1.15
C SER A 15 6.65 5.14 1.49
N PRO A 16 6.29 5.00 2.78
CA PRO A 16 4.90 4.91 3.20
C PRO A 16 4.15 6.19 2.84
N VAL A 17 2.89 6.06 2.45
CA VAL A 17 2.06 7.22 2.07
C VAL A 17 0.75 7.19 2.84
N GLY A 18 0.37 8.33 3.41
CA GLY A 18 -0.89 8.52 4.12
C GLY A 18 -1.96 9.12 3.22
N ALA A 19 -3.15 8.51 3.17
CA ALA A 19 -4.33 9.05 2.51
C ALA A 19 -5.60 8.37 3.03
N ASN A 20 -6.76 9.04 2.94
CA ASN A 20 -8.06 8.47 3.31
C ASN A 20 -8.07 7.76 4.69
N SER A 21 -7.48 8.37 5.72
CA SER A 21 -7.34 7.79 7.08
C SER A 21 -6.55 6.47 7.17
N HIS A 22 -5.74 6.16 6.17
CA HIS A 22 -4.89 4.99 6.11
C HIS A 22 -3.43 5.33 5.77
N VAL A 23 -2.53 4.39 6.05
CA VAL A 23 -1.13 4.43 5.61
C VAL A 23 -0.85 3.20 4.76
N TYR A 24 -0.35 3.42 3.55
CA TYR A 24 -0.10 2.39 2.54
C TYR A 24 1.39 2.08 2.45
N PHE A 25 1.74 0.80 2.50
CA PHE A 25 3.09 0.30 2.32
C PHE A 25 3.13 -0.62 1.11
N ALA A 26 4.05 -0.37 0.17
CA ALA A 26 4.27 -1.22 -0.99
C ALA A 26 5.61 -1.96 -0.85
N GLY A 27 5.55 -3.29 -0.85
CA GLY A 27 6.70 -4.17 -0.75
C GLY A 27 7.18 -4.65 -2.12
N ARG A 28 8.47 -4.97 -2.22
CA ARG A 28 9.08 -5.45 -3.47
C ARG A 28 8.57 -6.80 -3.94
N THR A 29 7.97 -7.59 -3.05
CA THR A 29 7.36 -8.88 -3.45
C THR A 29 5.96 -8.70 -4.03
N GLY A 30 5.44 -7.49 -4.18
CA GLY A 30 4.08 -7.24 -4.67
C GLY A 30 3.02 -7.16 -3.57
N ALA A 31 3.43 -7.25 -2.30
CA ALA A 31 2.54 -7.10 -1.16
C ALA A 31 2.27 -5.61 -0.88
N ILE A 32 1.00 -5.25 -0.68
CA ILE A 32 0.57 -3.91 -0.26
C ILE A 32 -0.14 -4.05 1.09
N VAL A 33 0.44 -3.47 2.14
CA VAL A 33 -0.16 -3.46 3.49
C VAL A 33 -0.80 -2.11 3.74
N VAL A 34 -2.04 -2.14 4.25
CA VAL A 34 -2.82 -0.95 4.59
C VAL A 34 -3.03 -0.91 6.09
N LEU A 35 -2.55 0.14 6.72
CA LEU A 35 -2.75 0.40 8.14
C LEU A 35 -3.82 1.47 8.33
N LYS A 36 -4.60 1.36 9.40
CA LYS A 36 -5.40 2.50 9.88
C LYS A 36 -4.45 3.57 10.44
N HIS A 37 -4.72 4.85 10.15
CA HIS A 37 -3.93 5.95 10.70
C HIS A 37 -4.34 6.25 12.15
N THR A 38 -3.84 5.45 13.10
CA THR A 38 -4.04 5.61 14.55
C THR A 38 -2.72 5.41 15.32
N ASN A 39 -2.76 5.59 16.64
CA ASN A 39 -1.61 5.38 17.53
C ASN A 39 -1.34 3.89 17.84
N GLU A 40 -2.14 2.98 17.29
CA GLU A 40 -2.03 1.55 17.47
C GLU A 40 -1.74 0.88 16.13
N LEU A 41 -0.96 -0.19 16.14
CA LEU A 41 -0.73 -0.97 14.94
C LEU A 41 -2.02 -1.71 14.55
N ASN A 42 -2.72 -1.23 13.53
CA ASN A 42 -3.95 -1.82 13.03
C ASN A 42 -3.88 -2.05 11.52
N VAL A 43 -3.63 -3.29 11.11
CA VAL A 43 -3.62 -3.72 9.71
C VAL A 43 -5.07 -3.95 9.28
N VAL A 44 -5.56 -3.14 8.35
CA VAL A 44 -6.95 -3.25 7.85
C VAL A 44 -7.03 -4.09 6.57
N ALA A 45 -5.93 -4.20 5.82
CA ALA A 45 -5.86 -5.04 4.63
C ALA A 45 -4.41 -5.40 4.28
N THR A 46 -4.24 -6.58 3.69
CA THR A 46 -3.03 -7.00 2.98
C THR A 46 -3.45 -7.46 1.59
N ASN A 47 -2.93 -6.80 0.57
CA ASN A 47 -3.23 -7.09 -0.82
C ASN A 47 -1.98 -7.61 -1.54
N LYS A 48 -2.18 -8.34 -2.62
CA LYS A 48 -1.10 -8.88 -3.45
C LYS A 48 -1.37 -8.58 -4.92
N LEU A 49 -0.38 -8.01 -5.58
CA LEU A 49 -0.33 -7.88 -7.04
C LEU A 49 0.87 -8.69 -7.55
N ASP A 50 0.75 -9.25 -8.75
CA ASP A 50 1.83 -10.01 -9.40
C ASP A 50 2.83 -9.05 -10.09
N ASP A 51 3.47 -8.21 -9.26
CA ASP A 51 4.46 -7.22 -9.69
C ASP A 51 5.44 -6.89 -8.55
N GLU A 52 6.48 -6.12 -8.84
CA GLU A 52 7.46 -5.60 -7.88
C GLU A 52 7.31 -4.08 -7.72
N PHE A 53 7.24 -3.60 -6.48
CA PHE A 53 7.11 -2.17 -6.19
C PHE A 53 8.36 -1.60 -5.54
N ASN A 54 9.02 -0.69 -6.28
CA ASN A 54 10.14 0.12 -5.78
C ASN A 54 9.75 1.60 -5.62
N ALA A 55 8.59 2.01 -6.13
CA ALA A 55 8.09 3.38 -6.05
C ALA A 55 7.03 3.51 -4.96
N SER A 56 6.96 4.71 -4.35
CA SER A 56 5.94 5.07 -3.37
C SER A 56 4.54 5.06 -4.00
N PRO A 57 3.49 4.64 -3.25
CA PRO A 57 2.11 4.81 -3.66
C PRO A 57 1.77 6.28 -3.92
N VAL A 58 0.88 6.58 -4.86
CA VAL A 58 0.49 7.97 -5.18
C VAL A 58 -1.04 8.09 -5.16
N PRO A 59 -1.63 8.73 -4.14
CA PRO A 59 -3.06 9.04 -4.14
C PRO A 59 -3.35 10.22 -5.08
N VAL A 60 -4.33 10.07 -5.96
CA VAL A 60 -4.84 11.13 -6.85
C VAL A 60 -6.35 11.00 -6.95
N GLY A 61 -7.09 11.99 -6.43
CA GLY A 61 -8.55 11.91 -6.33
C GLY A 61 -8.98 10.69 -5.50
N ASP A 62 -9.88 9.88 -6.05
CA ASP A 62 -10.40 8.67 -5.41
C ASP A 62 -9.59 7.40 -5.74
N CYS A 63 -8.42 7.58 -6.37
CA CYS A 63 -7.58 6.47 -6.83
C CYS A 63 -6.21 6.47 -6.14
N LEU A 64 -5.71 5.27 -5.86
CA LEU A 64 -4.34 5.01 -5.47
C LEU A 64 -3.58 4.41 -6.65
N TYR A 65 -2.56 5.13 -7.11
CA TYR A 65 -1.69 4.68 -8.18
C TYR A 65 -0.47 3.94 -7.62
N LEU A 66 -0.13 2.81 -8.22
CA LEU A 66 1.04 2.02 -7.88
C LEU A 66 1.86 1.79 -9.16
N ARG A 67 3.08 2.31 -9.21
CA ARG A 67 4.01 2.02 -10.30
C ARG A 67 4.76 0.74 -9.96
N GLY A 68 4.33 -0.37 -10.55
CA GLY A 68 5.03 -1.63 -10.53
C GLY A 68 6.24 -1.62 -11.47
N ARG A 69 6.95 -2.76 -11.52
CA ARG A 69 8.03 -2.99 -12.47
C ARG A 69 7.47 -3.25 -13.87
N GLN A 70 6.33 -3.93 -13.96
CA GLN A 70 5.70 -4.31 -15.22
C GLN A 70 4.58 -3.34 -15.61
N TYR A 71 3.76 -2.92 -14.65
CA TYR A 71 2.55 -2.14 -14.93
C TYR A 71 2.44 -0.87 -14.09
N LEU A 72 1.60 0.06 -14.55
CA LEU A 72 1.07 1.16 -13.74
C LEU A 72 -0.37 0.81 -13.36
N TYR A 73 -0.63 0.64 -12.07
CA TYR A 73 -1.96 0.32 -11.54
C TYR A 73 -2.70 1.57 -11.12
N CYS A 74 -4.01 1.57 -11.31
CA CYS A 74 -4.96 2.53 -10.75
C CYS A 74 -5.96 1.75 -9.91
N ILE A 75 -5.89 1.90 -8.58
CA ILE A 75 -6.77 1.21 -7.63
C ILE A 75 -7.77 2.21 -7.10
N GLY A 76 -9.06 2.01 -7.40
CA GLY A 76 -10.14 2.86 -6.93
C GLY A 76 -11.45 2.07 -6.91
N GLU A 77 -12.52 2.68 -6.44
CA GLU A 77 -13.83 2.05 -6.52
C GLU A 77 -14.25 1.85 -7.98
N ASN A 78 -14.89 0.71 -8.24
CA ASN A 78 -15.57 0.49 -9.51
C ASN A 78 -16.72 1.48 -9.60
N LYS A 79 -16.61 2.48 -10.47
CA LYS A 79 -17.73 3.36 -10.84
C LYS A 79 -18.68 2.62 -11.77
N ASN A 80 -19.29 1.54 -11.26
CA ASN A 80 -20.43 0.93 -11.90
C ASN A 80 -21.66 1.72 -11.45
N ASN A 81 -22.19 2.57 -12.34
CA ASN A 81 -23.57 3.03 -12.25
C ASN A 81 -24.53 1.86 -12.47
#